data_AF-A0AAN9ANR0-F1
#
_entry.id   AF-A0AAN9ANR0-F1
#
_cell.length_a   1.000
_cell.length_b   1.000
_cell.length_c   1.000
_cell.angle_alpha   90.00
_cell.angle_beta   90.00
_cell.angle_gamma   90.00
#
_symmetry.space_group_name_H-M   'P 1'
#
loop_
_entity.id
_entity.type
_entity.pdbx_description
1 polymer ?
#
loop_
_entity_poly.entity_id
_entity_poly.type
_entity_poly.pdbx_seq_one_letter_code
_entity_poly.pdbx_strand_id
1 'polypeptide(L)'
;MHDYLRTLPPEKKRKWPQYLPELVYTYNVTPHSSCHISPYQLLFGQAPKLPVDFLLGIREEDKPVSWVHEHQERLRVVQEHAQKQQQRAASERKLKHDRKVHAEKLSVGNVVLLRDHPLGRNKIQDAWKTEKYRVRVVPEEDGAPFEAES
;
A
#
# COMPACT_ATOMS: atom_id res chain seq x y z
N MET A 1 1.19 -9.38 0.56
CA MET A 1 1.81 -10.73 0.61
C MET A 1 1.15 -11.64 1.64
N HIS A 2 0.86 -11.18 2.87
CA HIS A 2 0.14 -11.98 3.88
C HIS A 2 -1.19 -12.58 3.36
N ASP A 3 -1.93 -11.86 2.53
CA ASP A 3 -3.20 -12.36 1.97
C ASP A 3 -3.01 -13.56 1.03
N TYR A 4 -1.93 -13.58 0.23
CA TYR A 4 -1.59 -14.71 -0.65
C TYR A 4 -1.17 -15.96 0.13
N LEU A 5 -0.48 -15.80 1.26
CA LEU A 5 -0.21 -16.93 2.16
C LEU A 5 -1.51 -17.48 2.78
N ARG A 6 -2.51 -16.62 2.96
CA ARG A 6 -3.81 -17.00 3.53
C ARG A 6 -4.65 -17.84 2.57
N THR A 7 -4.45 -17.74 1.27
CA THR A 7 -5.18 -18.54 0.26
C THR A 7 -4.69 -19.98 0.15
N LEU A 8 -3.49 -20.30 0.65
CA LEU A 8 -2.97 -21.66 0.64
C LEU A 8 -3.85 -22.64 1.46
N PRO A 9 -4.04 -23.89 0.99
CA PRO A 9 -4.65 -24.96 1.80
C PRO A 9 -3.89 -25.20 3.12
N PRO A 10 -4.55 -25.69 4.19
CA PRO A 10 -3.92 -25.91 5.49
C PRO A 10 -2.64 -26.76 5.45
N GLU A 11 -2.63 -27.79 4.61
CA GLU A 11 -1.47 -28.67 4.42
C GLU A 11 -0.27 -27.93 3.81
N LYS A 12 -0.52 -27.08 2.81
CA LYS A 12 0.51 -26.25 2.16
C LYS A 12 0.97 -25.10 3.04
N LYS A 13 0.10 -24.54 3.88
CA LYS A 13 0.45 -23.49 4.86
C LYS A 13 1.51 -23.94 5.85
N ARG A 14 1.51 -25.19 6.30
CA ARG A 14 2.56 -25.73 7.18
C ARG A 14 3.93 -25.76 6.51
N LYS A 15 3.96 -25.90 5.18
CA LYS A 15 5.16 -25.91 4.34
C LYS A 15 5.28 -24.65 3.48
N TRP A 16 4.73 -23.52 3.95
CA TRP A 16 4.64 -22.29 3.17
C TRP A 16 5.98 -21.81 2.56
N PRO A 17 7.17 -22.02 3.17
CA PRO A 17 8.42 -21.57 2.54
C PRO A 17 8.66 -22.25 1.18
N GLN A 18 8.19 -23.49 1.00
CA GLN A 18 8.32 -24.23 -0.26
C GLN A 18 7.46 -23.65 -1.38
N TYR A 19 6.34 -23.00 -1.02
CA TYR A 19 5.40 -22.38 -1.97
C TYR A 19 5.68 -20.89 -2.18
N LEU A 20 6.66 -20.32 -1.46
CA LEU A 20 6.99 -18.90 -1.57
C LEU A 20 7.35 -18.46 -3.00
N PRO A 21 8.14 -19.23 -3.79
CA PRO A 21 8.46 -18.84 -5.17
C PRO A 21 7.20 -18.69 -6.05
N GLU A 22 6.25 -19.61 -5.91
CA GLU A 22 4.97 -19.58 -6.62
C GLU A 22 4.15 -18.35 -6.22
N LEU A 23 4.05 -18.08 -4.91
CA LEU A 23 3.32 -16.91 -4.41
C LEU A 23 3.97 -15.59 -4.83
N VAL A 24 5.30 -15.51 -4.83
CA VAL A 24 6.03 -14.33 -5.31
C VAL A 24 5.79 -14.14 -6.81
N TYR A 25 5.81 -15.21 -7.60
CA TYR A 25 5.50 -15.14 -9.02
C TYR A 25 4.08 -14.62 -9.25
N THR A 26 3.07 -15.23 -8.61
CA THR A 26 1.67 -14.79 -8.74
C THR A 26 1.50 -13.32 -8.33
N TYR A 27 2.15 -12.88 -7.25
CA TYR A 27 2.14 -11.48 -6.82
C TYR A 27 2.77 -10.55 -7.87
N ASN A 28 3.91 -10.93 -8.44
CA ASN A 28 4.61 -10.12 -9.44
C ASN A 28 3.82 -9.98 -10.75
N VAL A 29 3.02 -10.99 -11.12
CA VAL A 29 2.29 -10.99 -12.38
C VAL A 29 0.84 -10.53 -12.28
N THR A 30 0.26 -10.49 -11.08
CA THR A 30 -1.13 -10.09 -10.89
C THR A 30 -1.25 -8.56 -10.75
N PRO A 31 -2.15 -7.90 -11.52
CA PRO A 31 -2.43 -6.48 -11.34
C PRO A 31 -2.95 -6.16 -9.94
N HIS A 32 -2.39 -5.14 -9.29
CA HIS A 32 -2.87 -4.71 -7.98
C HIS A 32 -4.21 -3.96 -8.10
N SER A 33 -5.15 -4.17 -7.17
CA SER A 33 -6.50 -3.60 -7.25
C SER A 33 -6.54 -2.05 -7.27
N SER A 34 -5.58 -1.39 -6.62
CA SER A 34 -5.53 0.08 -6.56
C SER A 34 -4.86 0.73 -7.77
N CYS A 35 -3.91 0.05 -8.42
CA CYS A 35 -3.10 0.62 -9.51
C CYS A 35 -3.43 0.01 -10.87
N HIS A 36 -4.13 -1.13 -10.89
CA HIS A 36 -4.43 -1.96 -12.07
C HIS A 36 -3.20 -2.36 -12.90
N ILE A 37 -2.00 -2.27 -12.32
CA ILE A 37 -0.72 -2.65 -12.93
C ILE A 37 -0.04 -3.67 -12.02
N SER A 38 0.61 -4.68 -12.60
CA SER A 38 1.38 -5.68 -11.86
C SER A 38 2.77 -5.16 -11.48
N PRO A 39 3.37 -5.62 -10.36
CA PRO A 39 4.73 -5.22 -9.98
C PRO A 39 5.77 -5.47 -11.08
N TYR A 40 5.65 -6.58 -11.81
CA TYR A 40 6.53 -6.87 -12.95
C TYR A 40 6.41 -5.80 -14.02
N GLN A 41 5.18 -5.41 -14.38
CA GLN A 41 4.96 -4.41 -15.41
C GLN A 41 5.43 -3.02 -14.99
N LEU A 42 5.34 -2.67 -13.69
CA LEU A 42 5.90 -1.43 -13.17
C LEU A 42 7.43 -1.37 -13.33
N LEU A 43 8.12 -2.50 -13.16
CA LEU A 43 9.58 -2.57 -13.22
C LEU A 43 10.11 -2.66 -14.65
N PHE A 44 9.41 -3.42 -15.51
CA PHE A 44 9.90 -3.75 -16.86
C PHE A 44 9.10 -3.10 -17.99
N GLY A 45 8.09 -2.29 -17.69
CA GLY A 45 7.29 -1.56 -18.68
C GLY A 45 6.52 -2.46 -19.65
N GLN A 46 6.40 -3.75 -19.34
CA GLN A 46 5.77 -4.76 -20.20
C GLN A 46 5.04 -5.79 -19.33
N ALA A 47 3.96 -6.36 -19.87
CA ALA A 47 3.25 -7.43 -19.18
C ALA A 47 4.17 -8.66 -19.01
N PRO A 48 4.07 -9.38 -17.88
CA PRO A 48 4.77 -10.64 -17.68
C PRO A 48 4.29 -11.68 -18.68
N LYS A 49 5.21 -12.48 -19.21
CA LYS A 49 4.87 -13.64 -20.05
C LYS A 49 4.49 -14.80 -19.14
N LEU A 50 3.26 -15.26 -19.26
CA LEU A 50 2.71 -16.37 -18.50
C LEU A 50 2.86 -17.67 -19.30
N PRO A 51 2.96 -18.83 -18.63
CA PRO A 51 2.93 -20.14 -19.31
C PRO A 51 1.74 -20.31 -20.27
N VAL A 52 0.59 -19.72 -19.94
CA VAL A 52 -0.61 -19.75 -20.80
C VAL A 52 -0.41 -18.99 -22.12
N ASP A 53 0.38 -17.91 -22.13
CA ASP A 53 0.63 -17.12 -23.35
C ASP A 53 1.38 -17.94 -24.40
N PHE A 54 2.27 -18.82 -23.94
CA PHE A 54 2.96 -19.77 -24.82
C PHE A 54 2.01 -20.82 -25.41
N LEU A 55 1.07 -21.34 -24.61
CA LEU A 55 0.04 -22.28 -25.09
C LEU A 55 -0.90 -21.63 -26.10
N LEU A 56 -1.15 -20.32 -25.96
CA LEU A 56 -1.93 -19.51 -26.88
C LEU A 56 -1.15 -19.07 -28.13
N GLY A 57 0.13 -19.44 -28.25
CA GLY A 57 0.95 -19.12 -29.41
C GLY A 57 1.31 -17.65 -29.54
N ILE A 58 1.21 -16.87 -28.45
CA ILE A 58 1.57 -15.45 -28.45
C ILE A 58 3.11 -15.36 -28.52
N ARG A 59 3.64 -15.10 -29.71
CA ARG A 59 5.06 -14.86 -29.95
C ARG A 59 5.31 -13.37 -30.16
N GLU A 60 6.43 -12.88 -29.63
CA GLU A 60 6.93 -11.55 -29.97
C GLU A 60 7.71 -11.60 -31.28
N GLU A 61 7.59 -10.53 -32.06
CA GLU A 61 8.46 -10.27 -33.21
C GLU A 61 9.84 -9.78 -32.73
N ASP A 62 10.87 -10.01 -33.55
CA ASP A 62 12.22 -9.53 -33.27
C ASP A 62 12.23 -8.01 -33.15
N LYS A 63 12.76 -7.50 -32.03
CA LYS A 63 12.68 -6.08 -31.69
C LYS A 63 13.85 -5.33 -32.32
N PRO A 64 13.60 -4.27 -33.12
CA PRO A 64 14.64 -3.51 -33.79
C PRO A 64 15.49 -2.68 -32.81
N VAL A 65 16.56 -2.07 -33.32
CA VAL A 65 17.49 -1.21 -32.54
C VAL A 65 16.80 -0.02 -31.84
N SER A 66 15.62 0.42 -32.31
CA SER A 66 14.77 1.42 -31.64
C SER A 66 14.15 0.96 -30.32
N TRP A 67 14.28 -0.33 -29.97
CA TRP A 67 13.61 -0.94 -28.83
C TRP A 67 13.90 -0.24 -27.49
N VAL A 68 15.11 0.27 -27.29
CA VAL A 68 15.49 0.94 -26.04
C VAL A 68 14.66 2.19 -25.82
N HIS A 69 14.48 3.01 -26.86
CA HIS A 69 13.68 4.24 -26.78
C HIS A 69 12.20 3.92 -26.53
N GLU A 70 11.66 2.93 -27.24
CA GLU A 70 10.29 2.46 -27.02
C GLU A 70 10.08 1.87 -25.62
N HIS A 71 11.08 1.16 -25.09
CA HIS A 71 11.03 0.60 -23.75
C HIS A 71 11.05 1.70 -22.67
N GLN A 72 11.89 2.71 -22.84
CA GLN A 72 11.91 3.89 -21.96
C GLN A 72 10.56 4.61 -21.96
N GLU A 73 9.96 4.81 -23.14
CA GLU A 73 8.66 5.45 -23.24
C GLU A 73 7.55 4.61 -22.59
N ARG A 74 7.54 3.29 -22.81
CA ARG A 74 6.59 2.39 -22.13
C ARG A 74 6.73 2.46 -20.61
N LEU A 75 7.95 2.45 -20.09
CA LEU A 75 8.20 2.58 -18.65
C LEU A 75 7.64 3.89 -18.11
N ARG A 76 7.90 5.00 -18.80
CA ARG A 76 7.41 6.33 -18.41
C ARG A 76 5.88 6.35 -18.33
N VAL A 77 5.20 5.85 -19.37
CA VAL A 77 3.74 5.78 -19.43
C VAL A 77 3.17 4.93 -18.29
N VAL A 78 3.76 3.75 -18.05
CA VAL A 78 3.32 2.84 -16.98
C VAL A 78 3.48 3.48 -15.60
N GLN A 79 4.61 4.13 -15.36
CA GLN A 79 4.89 4.81 -14.08
C GLN A 79 3.96 6.00 -13.85
N GLU A 80 3.74 6.83 -14.87
CA GLU A 80 2.80 7.96 -14.78
C GLU A 80 1.38 7.48 -14.50
N HIS A 81 0.92 6.44 -15.19
CA HIS A 81 -0.38 5.84 -14.94
C HIS A 81 -0.48 5.33 -13.49
N ALA A 82 0.52 4.60 -13.00
CA ALA A 82 0.55 4.09 -11.63
C ALA A 82 0.46 5.21 -10.59
N GLN A 83 1.25 6.27 -10.77
CA GLN A 83 1.25 7.44 -9.88
C GLN A 83 -0.13 8.10 -9.84
N LYS A 84 -0.76 8.31 -11.00
CA LYS A 84 -2.10 8.90 -11.10
C LYS A 84 -3.15 8.07 -10.36
N GLN A 85 -3.11 6.75 -10.50
CA GLN A 85 -4.04 5.86 -9.80
C GLN A 85 -3.77 5.85 -8.28
N GLN A 86 -2.50 5.85 -7.85
CA GLN A 86 -2.15 5.94 -6.44
C GLN A 86 -2.62 7.25 -5.81
N GLN A 87 -2.47 8.39 -6.50
CA GLN A 87 -2.95 9.68 -6.03
C GLN A 87 -4.47 9.70 -5.89
N ARG A 88 -5.21 9.14 -6.85
CA ARG A 88 -6.67 8.99 -6.77
C ARG A 88 -7.09 8.10 -5.59
N ALA A 89 -6.46 6.93 -5.44
CA ALA A 89 -6.76 6.04 -4.32
C ALA A 89 -6.38 6.66 -2.96
N ALA A 90 -5.35 7.51 -2.91
CA ALA A 90 -4.99 8.27 -1.71
C ALA A 90 -6.03 9.35 -1.39
N SER A 91 -6.47 10.13 -2.38
CA SER A 91 -7.47 11.18 -2.18
C SER A 91 -8.84 10.61 -1.77
N GLU A 92 -9.27 9.50 -2.36
CA GLU A 92 -10.49 8.80 -1.94
C GLU A 92 -10.40 8.26 -0.51
N ARG A 93 -9.24 7.71 -0.13
CA ARG A 93 -9.00 7.27 1.25
C ARG A 93 -9.04 8.44 2.23
N LYS A 94 -8.43 9.58 1.88
CA LYS A 94 -8.50 10.82 2.67
C LYS A 94 -9.94 11.27 2.84
N LEU A 95 -10.70 11.42 1.75
CA LEU A 95 -12.11 11.83 1.81
C LEU A 95 -12.97 10.90 2.68
N LYS A 96 -12.78 9.58 2.55
CA LYS A 96 -13.50 8.59 3.38
C LYS A 96 -13.10 8.68 4.86
N HIS A 97 -11.83 8.98 5.14
CA HIS A 97 -11.35 9.18 6.50
C HIS A 97 -11.93 10.45 7.10
N ASP A 98 -11.80 11.58 6.39
CA ASP A 98 -12.28 12.90 6.82
C ASP A 98 -13.77 12.89 7.13
N ARG A 99 -14.59 12.17 6.35
CA ARG A 99 -16.02 11.97 6.62
C ARG A 99 -16.32 11.25 7.95
N LYS A 100 -15.42 10.40 8.43
CA LYS A 100 -15.58 9.66 9.69
C LYS A 100 -15.07 10.45 10.89
N VAL A 101 -14.25 11.48 10.68
CA VAL A 101 -13.73 12.32 11.76
C VAL A 101 -14.86 13.25 12.22
N HIS A 102 -15.43 12.95 13.39
CA HIS A 102 -16.44 13.78 14.06
C HIS A 102 -15.83 14.62 15.20
N ALA A 103 -14.50 14.73 15.27
CA ALA A 103 -13.83 15.43 16.36
C ALA A 103 -13.86 16.95 16.13
N GLU A 104 -14.19 17.70 17.17
CA GLU A 104 -13.99 19.15 17.19
C GLU A 104 -12.51 19.47 17.03
N LYS A 105 -12.21 20.61 16.37
CA LYS A 105 -10.84 21.07 16.21
C LYS A 105 -10.27 21.41 17.59
N LEU A 106 -9.18 20.74 17.94
CA LEU A 106 -8.45 21.02 19.18
C LEU A 106 -7.89 22.44 19.14
N SER A 107 -8.04 23.15 20.25
CA SER A 107 -7.49 24.47 20.48
C SER A 107 -6.44 24.43 21.59
N VAL A 108 -5.52 25.39 21.56
CA VAL A 108 -4.56 25.60 22.66
C VAL A 108 -5.32 25.73 23.98
N GLY A 109 -4.88 25.02 25.01
CA GLY A 109 -5.51 24.95 26.31
C GLY A 109 -6.56 23.84 26.49
N ASN A 110 -6.95 23.12 25.44
CA ASN A 110 -7.82 21.95 25.58
C ASN A 110 -7.12 20.83 26.36
N VAL A 111 -7.88 20.16 27.24
CA VAL A 111 -7.40 19.01 28.00
C VAL A 111 -7.70 17.75 27.20
N VAL A 112 -6.65 16.97 26.93
CA VAL A 112 -6.69 15.77 26.10
C VAL A 112 -6.05 14.59 26.82
N LEU A 113 -6.41 13.38 26.42
CA LEU A 113 -5.73 12.14 26.81
C LEU A 113 -4.91 11.65 25.62
N LEU A 114 -3.70 11.15 25.88
CA LEU A 114 -2.89 10.53 24.85
C LEU A 114 -3.27 9.06 24.70
N ARG A 115 -3.42 8.63 23.45
CA ARG A 115 -3.66 7.22 23.14
C ARG A 115 -2.42 6.42 23.49
N ASP A 116 -2.59 5.33 24.22
CA ASP A 116 -1.47 4.48 24.58
C ASP A 116 -1.18 3.47 23.44
N HIS A 117 0.11 3.25 23.18
CA HIS A 117 0.60 2.33 22.15
C HIS A 117 1.64 1.38 22.74
N PRO A 118 1.27 0.56 23.75
CA PRO A 118 2.18 -0.38 24.36
C PRO A 118 2.62 -1.45 23.34
N LEU A 119 3.89 -1.86 23.40
CA LEU A 119 4.43 -2.92 22.56
C LEU A 119 3.83 -4.27 22.99
N GLY A 120 3.49 -5.14 22.03
CA GLY A 120 3.01 -6.51 22.31
C GLY A 120 1.48 -6.70 22.27
N ARG A 121 1.00 -7.76 22.94
CA ARG A 121 -0.40 -8.23 22.86
C ARG A 121 -1.30 -7.49 23.84
N ASN A 122 -1.88 -6.37 23.41
CA ASN A 122 -2.62 -5.45 24.29
C ASN A 122 -4.11 -5.39 23.95
N LYS A 123 -4.82 -6.52 24.14
CA LYS A 123 -6.25 -6.64 23.78
C LYS A 123 -7.23 -6.15 24.85
N ILE A 124 -6.81 -6.10 26.11
CA ILE A 124 -7.68 -5.80 27.28
C ILE A 124 -7.24 -4.57 28.07
N GLN A 125 -6.15 -3.91 27.66
CA GLN A 125 -5.63 -2.74 28.35
C GLN A 125 -6.38 -1.49 27.89
N ASP A 126 -6.41 -0.46 28.74
CA ASP A 126 -7.02 0.82 28.39
C ASP A 126 -6.32 1.42 27.17
N ALA A 127 -7.12 1.97 26.26
CA ALA A 127 -6.60 2.57 25.03
C ALA A 127 -5.92 3.93 25.25
N TRP A 128 -6.09 4.54 26.43
CA TRP A 128 -5.66 5.90 26.74
C TRP A 128 -4.86 5.92 28.04
N LYS A 129 -3.86 6.81 28.11
CA LYS A 129 -3.14 7.08 29.34
C LYS A 129 -4.06 7.76 30.36
N THR A 130 -3.81 7.53 31.65
CA THR A 130 -4.57 8.14 32.75
C THR A 130 -4.22 9.61 32.97
N GLU A 131 -2.99 10.00 32.64
CA GLU A 131 -2.50 11.36 32.76
C GLU A 131 -3.16 12.29 31.73
N LYS A 132 -3.62 13.44 32.19
CA LYS A 132 -4.22 14.48 31.35
C LYS A 132 -3.13 15.40 30.84
N TYR A 133 -3.24 15.81 29.58
CA TYR A 133 -2.32 16.75 28.97
C TYR A 133 -3.08 17.96 28.46
N ARG A 134 -2.43 19.12 28.39
CA ARG A 134 -2.95 20.35 27.83
C ARG A 134 -2.26 20.67 26.51
N VAL A 135 -3.05 20.96 25.47
CA VAL A 135 -2.51 21.34 24.15
C VAL A 135 -1.80 22.68 24.25
N ARG A 136 -0.52 22.72 23.89
CA ARG A 136 0.32 23.94 23.88
C ARG A 136 0.40 24.56 22.49
N VAL A 137 0.58 23.73 21.47
CA VAL A 137 0.71 24.17 20.08
C VAL A 137 -0.22 23.35 19.20
N VAL A 138 -1.04 24.05 18.43
CA VAL A 138 -1.82 23.47 17.34
C VAL A 138 -1.04 23.71 16.05
N PRO A 139 -0.63 22.66 15.32
CA PRO A 139 0.13 22.82 14.08
C PRO A 139 -0.72 23.48 12.99
N GLU A 140 -0.09 24.35 12.19
CA GLU A 140 -0.73 25.00 11.03
C GLU A 140 -0.92 24.03 9.85
N GLU A 141 -0.05 23.03 9.72
CA GLU A 141 -0.13 22.01 8.66
C GLU A 141 -0.89 20.76 9.10
N ASP A 142 -1.78 20.29 8.21
CA ASP A 142 -2.55 19.06 8.38
C ASP A 142 -1.62 17.84 8.43
N GLY A 143 -1.56 17.17 9.58
CA GLY A 143 -0.73 15.97 9.82
C GLY A 143 0.57 16.20 10.60
N ALA A 144 0.91 17.44 10.95
CA ALA A 144 1.99 17.71 11.89
C ALA A 144 1.60 17.35 13.33
N PRO A 145 2.56 17.01 14.21
CA PRO A 145 2.29 16.59 15.58
C PRO A 145 1.83 17.77 16.46
N PHE A 146 0.88 17.51 17.36
CA PHE A 146 0.52 18.46 18.43
C PHE A 146 1.58 18.43 19.54
N GLU A 147 1.88 19.58 20.12
CA GLU A 147 2.64 19.66 21.37
C GLU A 147 1.68 19.74 22.56
N ALA A 148 1.89 18.89 23.56
CA ALA A 148 1.09 18.88 24.79
C ALA A 148 1.99 18.70 26.02
N GLU A 149 1.61 19.36 27.12
CA GLU A 149 2.28 19.30 28.43
C GLU A 149 1.36 18.65 29.47
N SER A 150 1.93 17.95 30.47
CA SER A 150 1.17 17.30 31.57
C SER A 150 0.72 18.30 32.62
#